data_AF-A0A4S4CB84-F1
#
_entry.id   AF-A0A4S4CB84-F1
#
_cell.length_a   1.000
_cell.length_b   1.000
_cell.length_c   1.000
_cell.angle_alpha   90.00
_cell.angle_beta   90.00
_cell.angle_gamma   90.00
#
_symmetry.space_group_name_H-M   'P 1'
#
loop_
_entity.id
_entity.type
_entity.pdbx_description
1 polymer ?
#
loop_
_entity_poly.entity_id
_entity_poly.type
_entity_poly.pdbx_seq_one_letter_code
_entity_poly.pdbx_strand_id
1 'polypeptide(L)'
;MSEFSNDLSINLFNPLFDNPKIIPHATGVYCITTNSINQLPSPMQSLNYSYLNSRPVIYVGISNRSLRTRDYRSHFNGNARGSTLRKSLGSLFGLERIQSNNDIGTSKYKFSKADELKLSDWMKENINLHFFVHPEPSLIEKEVIDYFKPPLNIKDNHNVENIEFRSYLMNLRKF
;
A
#
# COMPACT_ATOMS: atom_id res chain seq x y z
N MET A 1 7.43 21.05 10.14
CA MET A 1 6.89 19.70 9.85
C MET A 1 5.74 19.89 8.87
N SER A 2 5.58 19.02 7.87
CA SER A 2 4.45 19.14 6.94
C SER A 2 3.12 19.00 7.69
N GLU A 3 2.08 19.73 7.27
CA GLU A 3 0.78 19.78 7.97
C GLU A 3 0.16 18.39 8.17
N PHE A 4 0.36 17.47 7.21
CA PHE A 4 -0.16 16.10 7.28
C PHE A 4 0.57 15.19 8.29
N SER A 5 1.78 15.54 8.73
CA SER A 5 2.61 14.66 9.55
C SER A 5 1.98 14.40 10.93
N ASN A 6 1.35 15.43 11.52
CA ASN A 6 0.69 15.29 12.82
C ASN A 6 -0.52 14.35 12.73
N ASP A 7 -1.42 14.58 11.77
CA ASP A 7 -2.61 13.75 11.61
C ASP A 7 -2.26 12.30 11.30
N LEU A 8 -1.28 12.07 10.42
CA LEU A 8 -0.79 10.72 10.12
C LEU A 8 -0.20 10.02 11.35
N SER A 9 0.45 10.75 12.25
CA SER A 9 1.02 10.17 13.47
C SER A 9 -0.06 9.75 14.48
N ILE A 10 -1.18 10.50 14.55
CA ILE A 10 -2.27 10.25 15.50
C ILE A 10 -3.22 9.17 14.97
N ASN A 11 -3.59 9.24 13.68
CA ASN A 11 -4.61 8.39 13.09
C ASN A 11 -4.04 7.06 12.59
N LEU A 12 -3.69 6.19 13.54
CA LEU A 12 -3.23 4.83 13.29
C LEU A 12 -4.41 3.84 13.35
N PHE A 13 -4.43 2.92 12.40
CA PHE A 13 -5.33 1.77 12.36
C PHE A 13 -4.52 0.48 12.23
N ASN A 14 -4.65 -0.39 13.22
CA ASN A 14 -4.15 -1.75 13.23
C ASN A 14 -5.25 -2.72 12.75
N PRO A 15 -5.07 -3.40 11.61
CA PRO A 15 -6.10 -4.25 11.02
C PRO A 15 -6.45 -5.53 11.81
N LEU A 16 -5.65 -5.93 12.80
CA LEU A 16 -5.95 -7.07 13.69
C LEU A 16 -6.82 -6.68 14.89
N PHE A 17 -6.58 -5.50 15.45
CA PHE A 17 -7.13 -5.14 16.76
C PHE A 17 -8.22 -4.07 16.67
N ASP A 18 -8.12 -3.17 15.69
CA ASP A 18 -8.97 -1.99 15.66
C ASP A 18 -10.28 -2.23 14.92
N ASN A 19 -11.32 -1.58 15.40
CA ASN A 19 -12.61 -1.57 14.72
C ASN A 19 -12.50 -0.72 13.44
N PRO A 20 -12.80 -1.26 12.24
CA PRO A 20 -12.71 -0.49 11.00
C PRO A 20 -13.57 0.77 10.95
N LYS A 21 -14.54 0.92 11.87
CA LYS A 21 -15.35 2.13 12.04
C LYS A 21 -14.55 3.36 12.48
N ILE A 22 -13.34 3.21 13.02
CA ILE A 22 -12.47 4.34 13.34
C ILE A 22 -11.97 5.06 12.08
N ILE A 23 -11.92 4.34 10.94
CA ILE A 23 -11.56 4.95 9.66
C ILE A 23 -12.78 5.73 9.14
N PRO A 24 -12.64 7.03 8.85
CA PRO A 24 -13.76 7.87 8.48
C PRO A 24 -14.31 7.53 7.10
N HIS A 25 -15.58 7.85 6.91
CA HIS A 25 -16.24 7.83 5.61
C HIS A 25 -15.99 9.12 4.83
N ALA A 26 -14.72 9.43 4.58
CA ALA A 26 -14.33 10.66 3.90
C ALA A 26 -13.24 10.40 2.86
N THR A 27 -13.04 11.36 1.97
CA THR A 27 -11.87 11.40 1.10
C THR A 27 -10.61 11.68 1.92
N GLY A 28 -9.46 11.22 1.44
CA GLY A 28 -8.22 11.45 2.15
C GLY A 28 -7.04 10.67 1.60
N VAL A 29 -5.94 10.75 2.34
CA VAL A 29 -4.68 10.06 2.05
C VAL A 29 -4.46 9.01 3.13
N TYR A 30 -3.84 7.90 2.74
CA TYR A 30 -3.37 6.88 3.68
C TYR A 30 -1.92 6.51 3.40
N CYS A 31 -1.20 6.20 4.47
CA CYS A 31 0.14 5.64 4.44
C CYS A 31 0.10 4.24 5.03
N ILE A 32 0.83 3.31 4.43
CA ILE A 32 1.00 1.96 4.95
C ILE A 32 2.38 1.86 5.55
N THR A 33 2.43 1.44 6.82
CA THR A 33 3.68 1.16 7.54
C THR A 33 3.79 -0.34 7.83
N THR A 34 5.00 -0.86 7.94
CA THR A 34 5.22 -2.25 8.38
C THR A 34 5.60 -2.33 9.86
N ASN A 35 5.31 -3.46 10.51
CA ASN A 35 5.76 -3.76 11.86
C ASN A 35 7.27 -3.96 11.93
N SER A 36 7.86 -4.60 10.92
CA SER A 36 9.30 -4.87 10.86
C SER A 36 9.76 -5.06 9.43
N ILE A 37 10.92 -4.50 9.08
CA ILE A 37 11.57 -4.72 7.78
C ILE A 37 11.81 -6.22 7.55
N ASN A 38 12.14 -6.97 8.60
CA ASN A 38 12.44 -8.41 8.50
C ASN A 38 11.24 -9.26 8.06
N GLN A 39 10.02 -8.75 8.20
CA GLN A 39 8.80 -9.45 7.78
C GLN A 39 8.47 -9.20 6.30
N LEU A 40 9.05 -8.15 5.70
CA LEU A 40 8.82 -7.81 4.30
C LEU A 40 9.46 -8.85 3.36
N PRO A 41 8.97 -8.96 2.10
CA PRO A 41 9.62 -9.75 1.07
C PRO A 41 11.13 -9.47 0.99
N SER A 42 11.95 -10.50 0.77
CA SER A 42 13.42 -10.40 0.79
C SER A 42 14.00 -9.21 -0.01
N PRO A 43 13.53 -8.90 -1.24
CA PRO A 43 14.02 -7.74 -2.00
C PRO A 43 13.79 -6.37 -1.35
N MET A 44 12.91 -6.30 -0.35
CA MET A 44 12.61 -5.07 0.40
C MET A 44 13.50 -4.90 1.64
N GLN A 45 14.14 -5.96 2.14
CA GLN A 45 14.77 -5.91 3.46
C GLN A 45 16.01 -5.01 3.55
N SER A 46 16.64 -4.71 2.41
CA SER A 46 17.84 -3.87 2.30
C SER A 46 17.56 -2.49 1.70
N LEU A 47 16.30 -2.03 1.70
CA LEU A 47 15.93 -0.73 1.13
C LEU A 47 16.06 0.41 2.14
N ASN A 48 16.07 1.64 1.62
CA ASN A 48 16.01 2.85 2.43
C ASN A 48 14.55 3.24 2.71
N TYR A 49 14.25 3.61 3.94
CA TYR A 49 12.89 3.94 4.38
C TYR A 49 12.82 5.28 5.09
N SER A 50 11.73 6.01 4.84
CA SER A 50 11.24 7.01 5.78
C SER A 50 10.34 6.36 6.82
N TYR A 51 10.19 7.01 7.97
CA TYR A 51 9.52 6.44 9.13
C TYR A 51 8.35 7.31 9.58
N LEU A 52 7.28 6.64 10.02
CA LEU A 52 6.13 7.23 10.67
C LEU A 52 5.84 6.43 11.94
N ASN A 53 5.80 7.07 13.10
CA ASN A 53 5.72 6.41 14.41
C ASN A 53 6.76 5.29 14.58
N SER A 54 8.00 5.56 14.17
CA SER A 54 9.13 4.60 14.19
C SER A 54 8.91 3.34 13.35
N ARG A 55 7.94 3.35 12.41
CA ARG A 55 7.65 2.24 11.50
C ARG A 55 7.99 2.64 10.05
N PRO A 56 8.61 1.74 9.26
CA PRO A 56 8.96 2.05 7.87
C PRO A 56 7.70 2.27 7.03
N VAL A 57 7.63 3.37 6.29
CA VAL A 57 6.55 3.66 5.35
C VAL A 57 6.84 2.93 4.03
N ILE A 58 5.94 2.02 3.64
CA ILE A 58 6.14 1.17 2.45
C ILE A 58 5.30 1.62 1.26
N TYR A 59 4.18 2.31 1.49
CA TYR A 59 3.23 2.72 0.45
C TYR A 59 2.41 3.94 0.90
N VAL A 60 2.04 4.79 -0.06
CA VAL A 60 1.11 5.90 0.09
C VAL A 60 0.02 5.76 -0.97
N GLY A 61 -1.21 6.09 -0.63
CA GLY A 61 -2.27 6.19 -1.62
C GLY A 61 -3.38 7.13 -1.18
N ILE A 62 -4.32 7.34 -2.09
CA ILE A 62 -5.47 8.20 -1.87
C ILE A 62 -6.80 7.46 -2.05
N SER A 63 -7.81 7.99 -1.38
CA SER A 63 -9.20 7.65 -1.64
C SER A 63 -10.01 8.91 -1.96
N ASN A 64 -10.50 8.95 -3.20
CA ASN A 64 -11.45 9.96 -3.70
C ASN A 64 -12.92 9.62 -3.38
N ARG A 65 -13.19 8.62 -2.54
CA ARG A 65 -14.58 8.26 -2.17
C ARG A 65 -14.75 8.07 -0.67
N SER A 66 -14.00 7.13 -0.10
CA SER A 66 -14.03 6.85 1.33
C SER A 66 -12.80 6.03 1.73
N LEU A 67 -12.00 6.58 2.65
CA LEU A 67 -10.88 5.89 3.28
C LEU A 67 -11.29 4.49 3.79
N ARG A 68 -12.47 4.39 4.43
CA ARG A 68 -12.98 3.12 4.93
C ARG A 68 -13.34 2.11 3.83
N THR A 69 -14.03 2.54 2.78
CA THR A 69 -14.62 1.62 1.80
C THR A 69 -13.62 1.21 0.72
N ARG A 70 -12.69 2.10 0.33
CA ARG A 70 -11.70 1.80 -0.70
C ARG A 70 -10.43 1.20 -0.10
N ASP A 71 -9.86 1.79 0.94
CA ASP A 71 -8.48 1.47 1.31
C ASP A 71 -8.43 0.28 2.26
N TYR A 72 -9.20 0.31 3.35
CA TYR A 72 -9.26 -0.86 4.23
C TYR A 72 -9.83 -2.11 3.53
N ARG A 73 -11.04 -2.01 2.95
CA ARG A 73 -11.70 -3.19 2.36
C ARG A 73 -10.95 -3.73 1.14
N SER A 74 -10.41 -2.89 0.26
CA SER A 74 -9.70 -3.37 -0.93
C SER A 74 -8.32 -3.95 -0.60
N HIS A 75 -7.58 -3.35 0.34
CA HIS A 75 -6.24 -3.84 0.69
C HIS A 75 -6.29 -5.08 1.57
N PHE A 76 -7.13 -5.10 2.61
CA PHE A 76 -7.11 -6.19 3.60
C PHE A 76 -8.11 -7.32 3.29
N ASN A 77 -9.21 -7.03 2.58
CA ASN A 77 -10.27 -8.01 2.27
C ASN A 77 -10.56 -8.16 0.77
N GLY A 78 -9.77 -7.51 -0.09
CA GLY A 78 -9.93 -7.52 -1.54
C GLY A 78 -8.98 -8.49 -2.23
N ASN A 79 -8.66 -8.21 -3.49
CA ASN A 79 -7.72 -8.98 -4.28
C ASN A 79 -6.83 -8.06 -5.12
N ALA A 80 -5.77 -8.62 -5.69
CA ALA A 80 -4.78 -7.86 -6.45
C ALA A 80 -5.35 -7.21 -7.73
N ARG A 81 -6.49 -7.67 -8.26
CA ARG A 81 -7.10 -7.07 -9.47
C ARG A 81 -7.40 -5.59 -9.29
N GLY A 82 -7.85 -5.20 -8.10
CA GLY A 82 -8.22 -3.82 -7.76
C GLY A 82 -7.25 -3.10 -6.81
N SER A 83 -6.13 -3.73 -6.43
CA SER A 83 -5.25 -3.23 -5.37
C SER A 83 -3.78 -3.22 -5.81
N THR A 84 -3.25 -2.03 -6.06
CA THR A 84 -1.85 -1.82 -6.44
C THR A 84 -0.88 -2.36 -5.38
N LEU A 85 -1.18 -2.11 -4.10
CA LEU A 85 -0.39 -2.63 -2.98
C LEU A 85 -0.33 -4.16 -2.99
N ARG A 86 -1.49 -4.83 -3.15
CA ARG A 86 -1.53 -6.31 -3.20
C ARG A 86 -0.78 -6.84 -4.42
N LYS A 87 -0.91 -6.21 -5.59
CA LYS A 87 -0.10 -6.58 -6.79
C LYS A 87 1.39 -6.54 -6.48
N SER A 88 1.87 -5.45 -5.86
CA SER A 88 3.27 -5.31 -5.51
C SER A 88 3.72 -6.38 -4.53
N LEU A 89 3.02 -6.55 -3.40
CA LEU A 89 3.37 -7.53 -2.37
C LEU A 89 3.32 -8.96 -2.89
N GLY A 90 2.22 -9.36 -3.54
CA GLY A 90 2.09 -10.72 -4.05
C GLY A 90 3.07 -11.06 -5.18
N SER A 91 3.45 -10.07 -6.01
CA SER A 91 4.51 -10.29 -7.00
C SER A 91 5.87 -10.49 -6.34
N LEU A 92 6.17 -9.74 -5.27
CA LEU A 92 7.40 -9.88 -4.50
C LEU A 92 7.46 -11.21 -3.72
N PHE A 93 6.30 -11.72 -3.29
CA PHE A 93 6.18 -13.06 -2.69
C PHE A 93 6.18 -14.20 -3.73
N GLY A 94 6.23 -13.89 -5.03
CA GLY A 94 6.22 -14.90 -6.09
C GLY A 94 4.91 -15.67 -6.20
N LEU A 95 3.77 -15.07 -5.80
CA LEU A 95 2.47 -15.72 -5.82
C LEU A 95 1.99 -15.98 -7.27
N GLU A 96 1.24 -17.06 -7.45
CA GLU A 96 0.72 -17.46 -8.76
C GLU A 96 -0.30 -16.45 -9.28
N ARG A 97 -0.05 -15.91 -10.49
CA ARG A 97 -0.90 -14.90 -11.12
C ARG A 97 -1.94 -15.58 -12.00
N ILE A 98 -3.20 -15.19 -11.82
CA ILE A 98 -4.35 -15.69 -12.56
C ILE A 98 -5.04 -14.52 -13.26
N GLN A 99 -5.15 -14.63 -14.59
CA GLN A 99 -5.92 -13.69 -15.41
C GLN A 99 -7.26 -14.31 -15.81
N SER A 100 -8.33 -13.53 -15.75
CA SER A 100 -9.64 -13.98 -16.22
C SER A 100 -9.77 -13.77 -17.73
N ASN A 101 -10.66 -14.51 -18.39
CA ASN A 101 -10.91 -14.33 -19.83
C ASN A 101 -11.31 -12.89 -20.19
N ASN A 102 -11.98 -12.18 -19.29
CA ASN A 102 -12.39 -10.79 -19.47
C ASN A 102 -11.24 -9.77 -19.30
N ASP A 103 -10.08 -10.22 -18.82
CA ASP A 103 -8.90 -9.38 -18.58
C ASP A 103 -7.79 -9.63 -19.60
N ILE A 104 -7.98 -10.54 -20.57
CA ILE A 104 -7.02 -10.84 -21.64
C ILE A 104 -6.66 -9.53 -22.37
N GLY A 105 -5.36 -9.32 -22.61
CA GLY A 105 -4.84 -8.09 -23.24
C GLY A 105 -4.75 -6.89 -22.30
N THR A 106 -5.07 -7.05 -21.01
CA THR A 106 -4.88 -6.02 -19.98
C THR A 106 -3.79 -6.43 -18.98
N SER A 107 -3.32 -5.48 -18.15
CA SER A 107 -2.43 -5.76 -17.02
C SER A 107 -3.17 -6.16 -15.72
N LYS A 108 -4.46 -6.53 -15.85
CA LYS A 108 -5.29 -6.94 -14.71
C LYS A 108 -5.15 -8.44 -14.49
N TYR A 109 -4.74 -8.80 -13.28
CA TYR A 109 -4.70 -10.16 -12.77
C TYR A 109 -5.00 -10.13 -11.27
N LYS A 110 -5.31 -11.29 -10.71
CA LYS A 110 -5.37 -11.56 -9.27
C LYS A 110 -4.45 -12.74 -8.94
N PHE A 111 -4.27 -13.06 -7.67
CA PHE A 111 -3.61 -14.32 -7.31
C PHE A 111 -4.64 -15.44 -7.14
N SER A 112 -4.15 -16.68 -6.93
CA SER A 112 -5.01 -17.80 -6.55
C SER A 112 -5.84 -17.45 -5.30
N LYS A 113 -7.02 -18.06 -5.14
CA LYS A 113 -7.88 -17.78 -3.97
C LYS A 113 -7.13 -18.06 -2.67
N ALA A 114 -6.33 -19.13 -2.63
CA ALA A 114 -5.54 -19.49 -1.46
C ALA A 114 -4.44 -18.45 -1.19
N ASP A 115 -3.77 -17.95 -2.22
CA ASP A 115 -2.69 -16.97 -2.07
C ASP A 115 -3.23 -15.58 -1.71
N GLU A 116 -4.40 -15.19 -2.21
CA GLU A 116 -5.05 -13.95 -1.77
C GLU A 116 -5.44 -14.03 -0.28
N LEU A 117 -5.88 -15.19 0.22
CA LEU A 117 -6.17 -15.37 1.64
C LEU A 117 -4.89 -15.28 2.48
N LYS A 118 -3.84 -16.00 2.11
CA LYS A 118 -2.53 -15.91 2.77
C LYS A 118 -1.98 -14.49 2.78
N LEU A 119 -2.09 -13.78 1.65
CA LEU A 119 -1.66 -12.39 1.55
C LEU A 119 -2.50 -11.47 2.45
N SER A 120 -3.81 -11.69 2.55
CA SER A 120 -4.68 -10.94 3.46
C SER A 120 -4.28 -11.14 4.92
N ASP A 121 -4.02 -12.37 5.34
CA ASP A 121 -3.63 -12.68 6.71
C ASP A 121 -2.27 -12.08 7.04
N TRP A 122 -1.28 -12.26 6.15
CA TRP A 122 0.02 -11.62 6.28
C TRP A 122 -0.09 -10.08 6.34
N MET A 123 -0.91 -9.46 5.50
CA MET A 123 -1.09 -8.00 5.52
C MET A 123 -1.66 -7.55 6.88
N LYS A 124 -2.68 -8.23 7.41
CA LYS A 124 -3.25 -7.88 8.72
C LYS A 124 -2.20 -7.98 9.83
N GLU A 125 -1.37 -9.01 9.79
CA GLU A 125 -0.35 -9.24 10.83
C GLU A 125 0.85 -8.30 10.76
N ASN A 126 1.20 -7.80 9.57
CA ASN A 126 2.52 -7.20 9.35
C ASN A 126 2.48 -5.72 8.94
N ILE A 127 1.31 -5.16 8.59
CA ILE A 127 1.21 -3.75 8.16
C ILE A 127 0.09 -3.01 8.90
N ASN A 128 0.26 -1.70 9.02
CA ASN A 128 -0.72 -0.79 9.60
C ASN A 128 -1.10 0.29 8.60
N LEU A 129 -2.24 0.94 8.83
CA LEU A 129 -2.72 2.04 8.01
C LEU A 129 -2.75 3.31 8.85
N HIS A 130 -2.09 4.35 8.36
CA HIS A 130 -2.19 5.71 8.87
C HIS A 130 -3.02 6.53 7.88
N PHE A 131 -3.81 7.49 8.33
CA PHE A 131 -4.65 8.28 7.43
C PHE A 131 -4.88 9.71 7.89
N PHE A 132 -5.25 10.58 6.95
CA PHE A 132 -5.85 11.86 7.28
C PHE A 132 -6.91 12.21 6.25
N VAL A 133 -7.90 12.99 6.68
CA VAL A 133 -8.99 13.44 5.82
C VAL A 133 -8.53 14.64 5.02
N HIS A 134 -8.78 14.61 3.72
CA HIS A 134 -8.49 15.74 2.84
C HIS A 134 -9.58 15.82 1.75
N PRO A 135 -10.16 17.00 1.48
CA PRO A 135 -11.22 17.14 0.47
C PRO A 135 -10.70 16.84 -0.95
N GLU A 136 -9.44 17.17 -1.22
CA GLU A 136 -8.81 17.00 -2.54
C GLU A 136 -7.51 16.17 -2.42
N PRO A 137 -7.57 14.88 -2.07
CA PRO A 137 -6.37 14.12 -1.72
C PRO A 137 -5.40 13.95 -2.90
N SER A 138 -5.91 14.06 -4.14
CA SER A 138 -5.09 14.03 -5.36
C SER A 138 -4.12 15.20 -5.46
N LEU A 139 -4.41 16.35 -4.84
CA LEU A 139 -3.54 17.53 -4.86
C LEU A 139 -2.35 17.39 -3.91
N ILE A 140 -2.49 16.62 -2.83
CA ILE A 140 -1.48 16.46 -1.78
C ILE A 140 -0.73 15.12 -1.88
N GLU A 141 -1.23 14.14 -2.64
CA GLU A 141 -0.62 12.80 -2.77
C GLU A 141 0.86 12.88 -3.15
N LYS A 142 1.19 13.74 -4.12
CA LYS A 142 2.57 13.89 -4.58
C LYS A 142 3.48 14.38 -3.47
N GLU A 143 3.04 15.36 -2.68
CA GLU A 143 3.83 15.89 -1.56
C GLU A 143 4.09 14.82 -0.50
N VAL A 144 3.09 14.00 -0.19
CA VAL A 144 3.23 12.89 0.78
C VAL A 144 4.16 11.80 0.23
N ILE A 145 4.09 11.49 -1.07
CA ILE A 145 5.02 10.55 -1.73
C ILE A 145 6.45 11.10 -1.73
N ASP A 146 6.66 12.38 -2.04
CA ASP A 146 7.98 13.00 -2.05
C ASP A 146 8.59 13.08 -0.65
N TYR A 147 7.75 13.28 0.37
CA TYR A 147 8.18 13.30 1.76
C TYR A 147 8.61 11.90 2.24
N PHE A 148 7.78 10.87 2.07
CA PHE A 148 8.06 9.53 2.59
C PHE A 148 8.87 8.63 1.65
N LYS A 149 8.89 8.95 0.36
CA LYS A 149 9.62 8.20 -0.69
C LYS A 149 9.34 6.69 -0.68
N PRO A 150 8.07 6.26 -0.53
CA PRO A 150 7.75 4.85 -0.30
C PRO A 150 8.19 3.94 -1.46
N PRO A 151 8.85 2.80 -1.18
CA PRO A 151 9.39 1.94 -2.23
C PRO A 151 8.32 1.25 -3.10
N LEU A 152 7.09 1.05 -2.60
CA LEU A 152 6.03 0.37 -3.37
C LEU A 152 5.23 1.32 -4.28
N ASN A 153 5.38 2.64 -4.15
CA ASN A 153 4.79 3.60 -5.09
C ASN A 153 5.65 3.67 -6.35
N ILE A 154 5.21 2.99 -7.41
CA ILE A 154 5.89 3.01 -8.72
C ILE A 154 5.48 4.24 -9.53
N LYS A 155 4.18 4.56 -9.51
CA LYS A 155 3.62 5.72 -10.24
C LYS A 155 3.85 6.97 -9.39
N ASP A 156 4.16 8.09 -10.06
CA ASP A 156 4.29 9.44 -9.49
C ASP A 156 5.42 9.61 -8.44
N ASN A 157 6.20 8.55 -8.18
CA ASN A 157 7.37 8.59 -7.31
C ASN A 157 8.66 8.75 -8.14
N HIS A 158 9.13 9.98 -8.24
CA HIS A 158 10.33 10.36 -9.01
C HIS A 158 11.59 10.53 -8.14
N ASN A 159 11.52 10.10 -6.87
CA ASN A 159 12.65 10.20 -5.94
C ASN A 159 13.80 9.28 -6.41
N VAL A 160 15.03 9.56 -5.98
CA VAL A 160 16.21 8.74 -6.35
C VAL A 160 16.31 7.49 -5.49
N GLU A 161 15.80 7.55 -4.26
CA GLU A 161 15.83 6.48 -3.28
C GLU A 161 15.01 5.29 -3.76
N ASN A 162 15.61 4.10 -3.80
CA ASN A 162 14.98 2.85 -4.24
C ASN A 162 14.53 2.86 -5.73
N ILE A 163 15.10 3.71 -6.59
CA ILE A 163 14.72 3.77 -8.01
C ILE A 163 14.95 2.45 -8.77
N GLU A 164 16.05 1.75 -8.47
CA GLU A 164 16.35 0.43 -9.04
C GLU A 164 15.33 -0.60 -8.59
N PHE A 165 14.96 -0.60 -7.31
CA PHE A 165 13.92 -1.46 -6.77
C PHE A 165 12.55 -1.19 -7.42
N ARG A 166 12.16 0.08 -7.59
CA ARG A 166 10.91 0.45 -8.27
C ARG A 166 10.90 -0.06 -9.71
N SER A 167 12.03 0.00 -10.41
CA SER A 167 12.18 -0.53 -11.77
C SER A 167 12.07 -2.06 -11.81
N TYR A 168 12.72 -2.75 -10.88
CA TYR A 168 12.58 -4.20 -10.68
C TYR A 168 11.12 -4.60 -10.40
N LEU A 169 10.47 -3.94 -9.45
CA LEU A 169 9.07 -4.21 -9.08
C LEU A 169 8.09 -3.92 -10.24
N MET A 170 8.35 -2.89 -11.05
CA MET A 170 7.57 -2.60 -12.25
C MET A 170 7.59 -3.78 -13.22
N ASN A 171 8.76 -4.42 -13.40
CA ASN A 171 8.89 -5.60 -14.26
C ASN A 171 8.21 -6.83 -13.67
N LEU A 172 8.34 -7.08 -12.36
CA LEU A 172 7.65 -8.18 -11.69
C LEU A 172 6.13 -8.13 -11.86
N ARG A 173 5.56 -6.93 -11.98
CA ARG A 173 4.11 -6.71 -12.08
C ARG A 173 3.56 -6.87 -13.50
N LYS A 174 4.40 -7.04 -14.52
CA LYS A 174 3.96 -7.28 -15.91
C LYS A 174 3.44 -8.70 -16.01
N PHE A 175 2.18 -8.86 -16.46
CA PHE A 175 1.62 -10.18 -16.78
C PHE A 175 2.24 -10.68 -18.08
#